data_AF-A0A1B7N147-F1
#
_entry.id   AF-A0A1B7N147-F1
#
_cell.length_a   1.000
_cell.length_b   1.000
_cell.length_c   1.000
_cell.angle_alpha   90.00
_cell.angle_beta   90.00
_cell.angle_gamma   90.00
#
_symmetry.space_group_name_H-M   'P 1'
#
loop_
_entity.id
_entity.type
_entity.pdbx_description
1 polymer ?
#
loop_
_entity_poly.entity_id
_entity_poly.type
_entity_poly.pdbx_seq_one_letter_code
_entity_poly.pdbx_strand_id
1 'polypeptide(L)'
;KRYFDVICVSHSPRAIGWSHQVCNIPPQQPRRSFIFRSTLRAAWYVVFFETGRLYVWYNPAFSSATIGGQGYVVHCMDTVIFIGLACWASNAVYFVVAAGSVAIGLFEPRMWPDLFGVWVDAYTIRRFWGRTWHQMLRRILTPLGKATSSAFGFKRGTLESSYTQLYVAFFLSGLMHTGGDIVLSSHTSTVSRSFFSMPFFLLQAFAITLEDMFIWIAGRLNVKSNLWTRVLGYVWVAAWFGWCVPEFVKNQVRWGDNEAWRWECYGLEFSASHAGAIGIQYRGVC
;
A
#
# COMPACT_ATOMS: atom_id res chain seq x y z
N LYS A 1 -22.02 3.36 -26.77
CA LYS A 1 -22.20 2.39 -25.65
C LYS A 1 -21.13 1.30 -25.70
N ARG A 2 -21.13 0.35 -26.65
CA ARG A 2 -20.15 -0.77 -26.71
C ARG A 2 -18.65 -0.41 -26.64
N TYR A 3 -18.17 0.63 -27.32
CA TYR A 3 -16.75 1.02 -27.27
C TYR A 3 -16.33 1.65 -25.93
N PHE A 4 -17.23 2.42 -25.32
CA PHE A 4 -17.02 2.98 -23.98
C PHE A 4 -16.94 1.85 -22.93
N ASP A 5 -17.76 0.80 -23.10
CA ASP A 5 -17.74 -0.38 -22.24
C ASP A 5 -16.40 -1.14 -22.32
N VAL A 6 -15.80 -1.27 -23.51
CA VAL A 6 -14.49 -1.93 -23.70
C VAL A 6 -13.34 -1.16 -23.05
N ILE A 7 -13.33 0.18 -23.18
CA ILE A 7 -12.34 1.02 -22.48
C ILE A 7 -12.56 0.94 -20.96
N CYS A 8 -13.80 0.95 -20.49
CA CYS A 8 -14.13 0.79 -19.08
C CYS A 8 -13.73 -0.59 -18.54
N VAL A 9 -13.72 -1.66 -19.35
CA VAL A 9 -13.22 -2.98 -18.91
C VAL A 9 -11.73 -2.90 -18.57
N SER A 10 -10.90 -2.22 -19.35
CA SER A 10 -9.47 -2.09 -19.04
C SER A 10 -9.23 -1.20 -17.82
N HIS A 11 -10.11 -0.22 -17.59
CA HIS A 11 -9.97 0.80 -16.54
C HIS A 11 -10.88 0.60 -15.31
N SER A 12 -11.66 -0.49 -15.24
CA SER A 12 -12.52 -0.80 -14.08
C SER A 12 -11.88 -1.91 -13.25
N PRO A 13 -10.90 -1.63 -12.38
CA PRO A 13 -10.17 -2.64 -11.62
C PRO A 13 -11.05 -3.58 -10.77
N ARG A 14 -12.36 -3.32 -10.60
CA ARG A 14 -13.33 -4.23 -9.95
C ARG A 14 -14.42 -4.81 -10.86
N ALA A 15 -14.33 -4.59 -12.17
CA ALA A 15 -15.22 -5.17 -13.17
C ALA A 15 -16.71 -4.95 -12.86
N ILE A 16 -17.06 -3.73 -12.47
CA ILE A 16 -18.42 -3.37 -12.05
C ILE A 16 -19.35 -3.42 -13.26
N GLY A 17 -20.41 -4.23 -13.19
CA GLY A 17 -21.34 -4.50 -14.29
C GLY A 17 -20.97 -5.69 -15.19
N TRP A 18 -19.97 -6.51 -14.82
CA TRP A 18 -19.50 -7.66 -15.63
C TRP A 18 -19.67 -9.00 -14.89
N SER A 19 -19.60 -10.11 -15.63
CA SER A 19 -19.76 -11.49 -15.07
C SER A 19 -18.75 -11.86 -13.98
N HIS A 20 -17.64 -11.13 -13.86
CA HIS A 20 -16.57 -11.34 -12.89
C HIS A 20 -16.44 -10.16 -11.90
N GLN A 21 -17.54 -9.44 -11.68
CA GLN A 21 -17.65 -8.34 -10.73
C GLN A 21 -17.21 -8.74 -9.31
N VAL A 22 -16.43 -7.87 -8.66
CA VAL A 22 -15.97 -8.08 -7.27
C VAL A 22 -17.14 -7.87 -6.28
N CYS A 23 -17.18 -8.67 -5.20
CA CYS A 23 -18.17 -8.53 -4.12
C CYS A 23 -18.04 -7.17 -3.39
N ASN A 24 -19.12 -6.71 -2.73
CA ASN A 24 -19.21 -5.46 -1.94
C ASN A 24 -19.10 -4.17 -2.77
N ILE A 25 -20.02 -3.96 -3.72
CA ILE A 25 -20.13 -2.69 -4.44
C ILE A 25 -20.92 -1.69 -3.59
N PRO A 26 -20.46 -0.42 -3.48
CA PRO A 26 -21.23 0.61 -2.82
C PRO A 26 -22.63 0.76 -3.45
N PRO A 27 -23.67 1.04 -2.66
CA PRO A 27 -25.01 1.31 -3.19
C PRO A 27 -24.97 2.46 -4.21
N GLN A 28 -25.92 2.48 -5.16
CA GLN A 28 -26.00 3.56 -6.15
C GLN A 28 -26.20 4.90 -5.43
N GLN A 29 -25.36 5.88 -5.76
CA GLN A 29 -25.42 7.22 -5.18
C GLN A 29 -25.71 8.26 -6.26
N PRO A 30 -26.51 9.29 -5.96
CA PRO A 30 -26.67 10.43 -6.85
C PRO A 30 -25.32 11.10 -7.16
N ARG A 31 -25.12 11.52 -8.41
CA ARG A 31 -23.84 12.11 -8.86
C ARG A 31 -23.35 13.25 -7.97
N ARG A 32 -24.23 14.20 -7.63
CA ARG A 32 -23.89 15.34 -6.75
C ARG A 32 -23.45 14.89 -5.35
N SER A 33 -24.18 13.94 -4.76
CA SER A 33 -23.83 13.38 -3.45
C SER A 33 -22.49 12.65 -3.49
N PHE A 34 -22.22 11.91 -4.57
CA PHE A 34 -20.94 11.22 -4.75
C PHE A 34 -19.79 12.21 -4.85
N ILE A 35 -19.91 13.24 -5.69
CA ILE A 35 -18.87 14.27 -5.88
C ILE A 35 -18.56 14.92 -4.52
N PHE A 36 -19.59 15.42 -3.81
CA PHE A 36 -19.39 16.07 -2.52
C PHE A 36 -18.70 15.16 -1.49
N ARG A 37 -19.15 13.90 -1.35
CA ARG A 37 -18.54 12.93 -0.43
C ARG A 37 -17.11 12.58 -0.82
N SER A 38 -16.84 12.38 -2.11
CA SER A 38 -15.49 12.08 -2.60
C SER A 38 -14.54 13.26 -2.38
N THR A 39 -14.97 14.50 -2.64
CA THR A 39 -14.19 15.70 -2.34
C THR A 39 -13.91 15.85 -0.85
N LEU A 40 -14.92 15.65 0.01
CA LEU A 40 -14.73 15.72 1.46
C LEU A 40 -13.77 14.64 1.96
N ARG A 41 -13.88 13.40 1.45
CA ARG A 41 -12.95 12.32 1.78
C ARG A 41 -11.54 12.63 1.32
N ALA A 42 -11.38 13.12 0.08
CA ALA A 42 -10.08 13.55 -0.43
C ALA A 42 -9.45 14.61 0.48
N ALA A 43 -10.21 15.64 0.87
CA ALA A 43 -9.74 16.68 1.78
C ALA A 43 -9.27 16.10 3.12
N TRP A 44 -10.05 15.20 3.74
CA TRP A 44 -9.64 14.52 4.97
C TRP A 44 -8.37 13.69 4.79
N TYR A 45 -8.26 12.93 3.70
CA TYR A 45 -7.05 12.16 3.43
C TYR A 45 -5.82 13.03 3.19
N VAL A 46 -5.97 14.20 2.57
CA VAL A 46 -4.88 15.19 2.46
C VAL A 46 -4.48 15.69 3.84
N VAL A 47 -5.44 16.04 4.71
CA VAL A 47 -5.14 16.47 6.09
C VAL A 47 -4.38 15.37 6.86
N PHE A 48 -4.83 14.11 6.79
CA PHE A 48 -4.12 13.01 7.44
C PHE A 48 -2.73 12.80 6.87
N PHE A 49 -2.58 12.86 5.54
CA PHE A 49 -1.29 12.76 4.87
C PHE A 49 -0.32 13.86 5.33
N GLU A 50 -0.74 15.13 5.30
CA GLU A 50 0.09 16.24 5.76
C GLU A 50 0.43 16.13 7.25
N THR A 51 -0.53 15.72 8.09
CA THR A 51 -0.29 15.51 9.52
C THR A 51 0.74 14.41 9.77
N GLY A 52 0.61 13.27 9.08
CA GLY A 52 1.59 12.19 9.15
C GLY A 52 2.97 12.60 8.63
N ARG A 53 2.99 13.41 7.57
CA ARG A 53 4.23 13.90 6.97
C ARG A 53 4.95 14.85 7.91
N LEU A 54 4.23 15.75 8.58
CA LEU A 54 4.76 16.62 9.63
C LEU A 54 5.29 15.81 10.81
N TYR A 55 4.56 14.77 11.25
CA TYR A 55 5.04 13.88 12.30
C TYR A 55 6.39 13.23 11.93
N VAL A 56 6.51 12.68 10.71
CA VAL A 56 7.77 12.08 10.23
C VAL A 56 8.89 13.13 10.15
N TRP A 57 8.57 14.33 9.68
CA TRP A 57 9.54 15.43 9.55
C TRP A 57 10.13 15.87 10.88
N TYR A 58 9.30 15.98 11.92
CA TYR A 58 9.72 16.46 13.24
C TYR A 58 10.20 15.33 14.17
N ASN A 59 10.06 14.06 13.80
CA ASN A 59 10.52 12.93 14.60
C ASN A 59 11.97 12.55 14.22
N PRO A 60 12.95 12.75 15.13
CA PRO A 60 14.36 12.47 14.85
C PRO A 60 14.68 11.00 14.53
N ALA A 61 13.77 10.07 14.85
CA ALA A 61 13.90 8.65 14.53
C ALA A 61 14.02 8.40 13.03
N PHE A 62 13.27 9.18 12.24
CA PHE A 62 13.23 9.05 10.79
C PHE A 62 14.42 9.74 10.11
N SER A 63 15.07 10.70 10.75
CA SER A 63 16.26 11.37 10.20
C SER A 63 17.58 10.66 10.50
N SER A 64 17.62 9.79 11.52
CA SER A 64 18.85 9.13 11.97
C SER A 64 18.87 7.62 11.71
N ALA A 65 17.80 7.07 11.11
CA ALA A 65 17.59 5.64 10.93
C ALA A 65 17.71 4.81 12.25
N THR A 66 17.63 5.47 13.41
CA THR A 66 17.55 4.82 14.74
C THR A 66 16.13 4.40 15.09
N ILE A 67 15.28 4.19 14.08
CA ILE A 67 13.91 3.71 14.23
C ILE A 67 13.92 2.51 15.18
N GLY A 68 14.92 1.61 15.08
CA GLY A 68 15.16 0.43 15.92
C GLY A 68 15.38 0.62 17.43
N GLY A 69 15.66 1.84 17.91
CA GLY A 69 16.11 2.09 19.30
C GLY A 69 15.04 2.70 20.22
N GLN A 70 13.79 2.80 19.76
CA GLN A 70 12.71 3.45 20.51
C GLN A 70 11.90 2.46 21.37
N GLY A 71 11.03 2.96 22.24
CA GLY A 71 10.10 2.11 22.97
C GLY A 71 9.11 1.43 22.01
N TYR A 72 8.77 0.15 22.23
CA TYR A 72 7.91 -0.64 21.34
C TYR A 72 6.59 0.05 20.93
N VAL A 73 6.00 0.84 21.83
CA VAL A 73 4.78 1.60 21.55
C VAL A 73 5.01 2.67 20.47
N VAL A 74 6.14 3.38 20.53
CA VAL A 74 6.49 4.41 19.54
C VAL A 74 6.76 3.76 18.18
N HIS A 75 7.41 2.60 18.17
CA HIS A 75 7.57 1.80 16.94
C HIS A 75 6.25 1.41 16.27
N CYS A 76 5.26 0.98 17.06
CA CYS A 76 3.94 0.67 16.54
C CYS A 76 3.25 1.93 15.98
N MET A 77 3.38 3.07 16.65
CA MET A 77 2.86 4.36 16.16
C MET A 77 3.53 4.76 14.84
N ASP A 78 4.85 4.73 14.77
CA ASP A 78 5.63 5.02 13.55
C ASP A 78 5.24 4.10 12.40
N THR A 79 5.03 2.82 12.68
CA THR A 79 4.55 1.82 11.71
C THR A 79 3.17 2.21 11.17
N VAL A 80 2.23 2.55 12.05
CA VAL A 80 0.87 2.95 11.66
C VAL A 80 0.89 4.24 10.84
N ILE A 81 1.71 5.22 11.23
CA ILE A 81 1.82 6.49 10.51
C ILE A 81 2.44 6.27 9.13
N PHE A 82 3.47 5.43 9.02
CA PHE A 82 4.09 5.11 7.75
C PHE A 82 3.14 4.37 6.79
N ILE A 83 2.45 3.32 7.27
CA ILE A 83 1.39 2.63 6.52
C ILE A 83 0.29 3.63 6.14
N GLY A 84 -0.04 4.53 7.07
CA GLY A 84 -0.98 5.63 6.91
C GLY A 84 -0.62 6.54 5.74
N LEU A 85 0.63 7.01 5.66
CA LEU A 85 1.09 7.90 4.59
C LEU A 85 0.80 7.34 3.19
N ALA A 86 1.16 6.07 2.95
CA ALA A 86 0.88 5.41 1.68
C ALA A 86 -0.62 5.28 1.41
N CYS A 87 -1.39 4.90 2.44
CA CYS A 87 -2.84 4.73 2.35
C CYS A 87 -3.57 6.07 2.09
N TRP A 88 -3.25 7.11 2.85
CA TRP A 88 -3.89 8.42 2.78
C TRP A 88 -3.57 9.11 1.46
N ALA A 89 -2.30 9.10 1.01
CA ALA A 89 -1.93 9.64 -0.29
C ALA A 89 -2.68 8.95 -1.44
N SER A 90 -2.70 7.61 -1.43
CA SER A 90 -3.38 6.84 -2.46
C SER A 90 -4.88 7.11 -2.50
N ASN A 91 -5.55 7.22 -1.34
CA ASN A 91 -6.96 7.57 -1.28
C ASN A 91 -7.23 9.01 -1.71
N ALA A 92 -6.39 9.97 -1.32
CA ALA A 92 -6.54 11.37 -1.71
C ALA A 92 -6.54 11.51 -3.23
N VAL A 93 -5.52 10.96 -3.90
CA VAL A 93 -5.43 10.95 -5.37
C VAL A 93 -6.63 10.23 -5.97
N TYR A 94 -6.97 9.04 -5.45
CA TYR A 94 -8.09 8.25 -5.95
C TYR A 94 -9.42 9.01 -5.91
N PHE A 95 -9.75 9.66 -4.79
CA PHE A 95 -11.01 10.38 -4.65
C PHE A 95 -11.03 11.72 -5.38
N VAL A 96 -9.88 12.39 -5.57
CA VAL A 96 -9.77 13.56 -6.46
C VAL A 96 -10.10 13.18 -7.89
N VAL A 97 -9.46 12.13 -8.42
CA VAL A 97 -9.72 11.64 -9.80
C VAL A 97 -11.16 11.13 -9.92
N ALA A 98 -11.69 10.46 -8.90
CA ALA A 98 -13.08 10.01 -8.87
C ALA A 98 -14.07 11.18 -8.93
N ALA A 99 -13.89 12.20 -8.08
CA ALA A 99 -14.75 13.37 -8.04
C ALA A 99 -14.67 14.15 -9.36
N GLY A 100 -13.45 14.41 -9.86
CA GLY A 100 -13.21 15.14 -11.10
C GLY A 100 -13.85 14.43 -12.30
N SER A 101 -13.56 13.14 -12.49
CA SER A 101 -14.06 12.38 -13.63
C SER A 101 -15.59 12.19 -13.64
N VAL A 102 -16.22 12.07 -12.46
CA VAL A 102 -17.68 12.04 -12.34
C VAL A 102 -18.29 13.43 -12.58
N ALA A 103 -17.63 14.51 -12.14
CA ALA A 103 -18.09 15.88 -12.33
C ALA A 103 -18.14 16.28 -13.82
N ILE A 104 -17.12 15.89 -14.60
CA ILE A 104 -17.08 16.13 -16.05
C ILE A 104 -17.87 15.09 -16.87
N GLY A 105 -18.52 14.12 -16.20
CA GLY A 105 -19.38 13.12 -16.84
C GLY A 105 -18.65 11.99 -17.58
N LEU A 106 -17.34 11.83 -17.39
CA LEU A 106 -16.57 10.73 -17.98
C LEU A 106 -16.92 9.38 -17.37
N PHE A 107 -17.20 9.33 -16.06
CA PHE A 107 -17.52 8.08 -15.36
C PHE A 107 -18.74 8.23 -14.44
N GLU A 108 -19.37 7.11 -14.10
CA GLU A 108 -20.47 7.02 -13.15
C GLU A 108 -19.94 6.70 -11.74
N PRO A 109 -20.60 7.20 -10.67
CA PRO A 109 -20.22 6.94 -9.29
C PRO A 109 -19.93 5.47 -8.96
N ARG A 110 -20.74 4.55 -9.50
CA ARG A 110 -20.58 3.11 -9.25
C ARG A 110 -19.27 2.54 -9.74
N MET A 111 -18.57 3.20 -10.67
CA MET A 111 -17.28 2.73 -11.21
C MET A 111 -16.08 3.03 -10.31
N TRP A 112 -16.30 3.76 -9.21
CA TRP A 112 -15.28 4.19 -8.27
C TRP A 112 -15.46 3.52 -6.88
N PRO A 113 -15.22 2.21 -6.76
CA PRO A 113 -15.35 1.50 -5.48
C PRO A 113 -14.17 1.83 -4.55
N ASP A 114 -14.42 1.86 -3.24
CA ASP A 114 -13.41 2.23 -2.23
C ASP A 114 -12.10 1.47 -2.39
N LEU A 115 -10.96 2.15 -2.56
CA LEU A 115 -9.63 1.58 -2.79
C LEU A 115 -9.23 0.49 -1.77
N PHE A 116 -9.66 0.68 -0.52
CA PHE A 116 -9.47 -0.22 0.62
C PHE A 116 -10.81 -0.81 1.07
N GLY A 117 -10.74 -1.98 1.72
CA GLY A 117 -11.88 -2.60 2.38
C GLY A 117 -12.13 -2.08 3.80
N VAL A 118 -12.92 -2.83 4.55
CA VAL A 118 -13.28 -2.47 5.93
C VAL A 118 -12.15 -2.83 6.89
N TRP A 119 -11.58 -1.83 7.57
CA TRP A 119 -10.44 -2.02 8.48
C TRP A 119 -10.75 -2.91 9.69
N VAL A 120 -12.01 -2.97 10.14
CA VAL A 120 -12.47 -3.89 11.20
C VAL A 120 -12.38 -5.38 10.80
N ASP A 121 -12.20 -5.69 9.51
CA ASP A 121 -11.96 -7.07 9.09
C ASP A 121 -10.46 -7.46 9.15
N ALA A 122 -9.55 -6.53 9.44
CA ALA A 122 -8.10 -6.74 9.38
C ALA A 122 -7.50 -7.40 10.64
N TYR A 123 -8.24 -8.30 11.30
CA TYR A 123 -7.78 -9.02 12.49
C TYR A 123 -6.93 -10.26 12.20
N THR A 124 -6.59 -10.53 10.94
CA THR A 124 -5.57 -11.52 10.57
C THR A 124 -4.78 -10.97 9.38
N ILE A 125 -3.53 -11.38 9.19
CA ILE A 125 -2.65 -10.92 8.10
C ILE A 125 -3.29 -11.30 6.75
N ARG A 126 -3.86 -12.50 6.64
CA ARG A 126 -4.59 -12.93 5.42
C ARG A 126 -5.77 -12.02 5.11
N ARG A 127 -6.52 -11.57 6.13
CA ARG A 127 -7.65 -10.66 5.94
C ARG A 127 -7.21 -9.23 5.66
N PHE A 128 -6.14 -8.77 6.30
CA PHE A 128 -5.53 -7.47 6.02
C PHE A 128 -5.22 -7.37 4.51
N TRP A 129 -4.40 -8.26 3.96
CA TRP A 129 -4.03 -8.23 2.54
C TRP A 129 -5.18 -8.65 1.61
N GLY A 130 -5.94 -9.67 1.99
CA GLY A 130 -6.95 -10.29 1.15
C GLY A 130 -8.31 -9.57 1.14
N ARG A 131 -8.57 -8.63 2.04
CA ARG A 131 -9.87 -7.95 2.15
C ARG A 131 -9.78 -6.44 2.40
N THR A 132 -8.70 -5.96 3.00
CA THR A 132 -8.61 -4.56 3.46
C THR A 132 -7.65 -3.75 2.62
N TRP A 133 -6.40 -4.20 2.49
CA TRP A 133 -5.31 -3.45 1.87
C TRP A 133 -5.40 -3.45 0.35
N HIS A 134 -5.17 -2.30 -0.30
CA HIS A 134 -4.99 -2.11 -1.76
C HIS A 134 -5.70 -3.13 -2.67
N GLN A 135 -7.03 -3.07 -2.72
CA GLN A 135 -7.81 -4.11 -3.41
C GLN A 135 -7.79 -4.00 -4.96
N MET A 136 -7.18 -2.95 -5.53
CA MET A 136 -7.09 -2.77 -6.99
C MET A 136 -6.15 -3.77 -7.67
N LEU A 137 -5.08 -4.18 -6.98
CA LEU A 137 -4.08 -5.08 -7.55
C LEU A 137 -4.62 -6.50 -7.77
N ARG A 138 -5.70 -6.88 -7.08
CA ARG A 138 -6.26 -8.24 -7.16
C ARG A 138 -6.64 -8.62 -8.58
N ARG A 139 -7.17 -7.70 -9.38
CA ARG A 139 -7.54 -8.00 -10.77
C ARG A 139 -6.33 -8.25 -11.66
N ILE A 140 -5.20 -7.61 -11.37
CA ILE A 140 -3.95 -7.76 -12.12
C ILE A 140 -3.23 -9.05 -11.67
N LEU A 141 -3.14 -9.29 -10.36
CA LEU A 141 -2.33 -10.37 -9.80
C LEU A 141 -3.04 -11.73 -9.79
N THR A 142 -4.38 -11.76 -9.64
CA THR A 142 -5.13 -13.03 -9.54
C THR A 142 -5.00 -13.90 -10.81
N PRO A 143 -5.15 -13.36 -12.04
CA PRO A 143 -4.99 -14.17 -13.25
C PRO A 143 -3.58 -14.78 -13.36
N LEU A 144 -2.55 -14.02 -13.00
CA LEU A 144 -1.16 -14.50 -13.03
C LEU A 144 -0.94 -15.65 -12.04
N GLY A 145 -1.41 -15.50 -10.79
CA GLY A 145 -1.35 -16.59 -9.81
C GLY A 145 -2.10 -17.84 -10.27
N LYS A 146 -3.28 -17.68 -10.89
CA LYS A 146 -4.06 -18.80 -11.43
C LYS A 146 -3.34 -19.48 -12.61
N ALA A 147 -2.77 -18.70 -13.51
CA ALA A 147 -2.00 -19.23 -14.65
C ALA A 147 -0.80 -20.05 -14.17
N THR A 148 -0.04 -19.53 -13.20
CA THR A 148 1.08 -20.25 -12.59
C THR A 148 0.61 -21.53 -11.87
N SER A 149 -0.45 -21.46 -11.07
CA SER A 149 -1.03 -22.65 -10.43
C SER A 149 -1.45 -23.71 -11.43
N SER A 150 -2.07 -23.32 -12.55
CA SER A 150 -2.47 -24.26 -13.60
C SER A 150 -1.27 -24.84 -14.34
N ALA A 151 -0.21 -24.05 -14.56
CA ALA A 151 1.04 -24.52 -15.19
C ALA A 151 1.74 -25.61 -14.38
N PHE A 152 1.63 -25.57 -13.04
CA PHE A 152 2.09 -26.66 -12.16
C PHE A 152 1.12 -27.85 -12.07
N GLY A 153 -0.01 -27.81 -12.78
CA GLY A 153 -1.00 -28.88 -12.77
C GLY A 153 -1.86 -28.95 -11.50
N PHE A 154 -1.84 -27.92 -10.65
CA PHE A 154 -2.61 -27.92 -9.41
C PHE A 154 -4.11 -27.75 -9.68
N LYS A 155 -4.92 -28.60 -9.04
CA LYS A 155 -6.38 -28.54 -9.16
C LYS A 155 -6.92 -27.33 -8.41
N ARG A 156 -7.89 -26.64 -9.01
CA ARG A 156 -8.55 -25.50 -8.37
C ARG A 156 -9.21 -25.94 -7.06
N GLY A 157 -8.99 -25.17 -6.00
CA GLY A 157 -9.58 -25.42 -4.68
C GLY A 157 -8.70 -26.26 -3.76
N THR A 158 -7.54 -26.74 -4.21
CA THR A 158 -6.57 -27.39 -3.33
C THR A 158 -5.70 -26.37 -2.59
N LEU A 159 -4.99 -26.84 -1.55
CA LEU A 159 -4.06 -26.00 -0.79
C LEU A 159 -2.89 -25.56 -1.67
N GLU A 160 -2.35 -26.44 -2.49
CA GLU A 160 -1.26 -26.16 -3.42
C GLU A 160 -1.65 -25.02 -4.36
N SER A 161 -2.83 -25.09 -4.97
CA SER A 161 -3.32 -24.03 -5.85
C SER A 161 -3.47 -22.70 -5.13
N SER A 162 -3.95 -22.72 -3.88
CA SER A 162 -4.21 -21.52 -3.08
C SER A 162 -2.91 -20.86 -2.62
N TYR A 163 -1.93 -21.64 -2.16
CA TYR A 163 -0.63 -21.12 -1.73
C TYR A 163 0.23 -20.69 -2.91
N THR A 164 0.23 -21.39 -4.05
CA THR A 164 0.92 -20.89 -5.24
C THR A 164 0.40 -19.53 -5.66
N GLN A 165 -0.92 -19.34 -5.69
CA GLN A 165 -1.52 -18.02 -5.97
C GLN A 165 -1.08 -16.96 -4.95
N LEU A 166 -1.03 -17.31 -3.66
CA LEU A 166 -0.60 -16.41 -2.59
C LEU A 166 0.86 -15.95 -2.78
N TYR A 167 1.79 -16.90 -2.95
CA TYR A 167 3.21 -16.61 -3.09
C TYR A 167 3.50 -15.85 -4.38
N VAL A 168 2.86 -16.21 -5.49
CA VAL A 168 2.99 -15.47 -6.76
C VAL A 168 2.49 -14.04 -6.62
N ALA A 169 1.35 -13.82 -5.94
CA ALA A 169 0.82 -12.47 -5.73
C ALA A 169 1.79 -11.59 -4.92
N PHE A 170 2.39 -12.12 -3.85
CA PHE A 170 3.36 -11.36 -3.05
C PHE A 170 4.70 -11.18 -3.75
N PHE A 171 5.17 -12.18 -4.50
CA PHE A 171 6.36 -12.06 -5.33
C PHE A 171 6.20 -10.94 -6.37
N LEU A 172 5.10 -10.95 -7.13
CA LEU A 172 4.82 -9.91 -8.12
C LEU A 172 4.64 -8.53 -7.46
N SER A 173 4.03 -8.47 -6.28
CA SER A 173 3.93 -7.22 -5.51
C SER A 173 5.32 -6.69 -5.12
N GLY A 174 6.21 -7.57 -4.65
CA GLY A 174 7.59 -7.22 -4.36
C GLY A 174 8.34 -6.72 -5.59
N LEU A 175 8.13 -7.34 -6.75
CA LEU A 175 8.77 -6.91 -8.01
C LEU A 175 8.30 -5.51 -8.44
N MET A 176 7.02 -5.20 -8.27
CA MET A 176 6.49 -3.86 -8.52
C MET A 176 7.15 -2.82 -7.61
N HIS A 177 7.35 -3.15 -6.34
CA HIS A 177 8.00 -2.25 -5.37
C HIS A 177 9.52 -2.12 -5.57
N THR A 178 10.19 -3.16 -6.06
CA THR A 178 11.59 -3.10 -6.51
C THR A 178 11.80 -2.03 -7.58
N GLY A 179 10.81 -1.73 -8.42
CA GLY A 179 10.89 -0.57 -9.33
C GLY A 179 11.14 0.74 -8.58
N GLY A 180 10.49 0.93 -7.43
CA GLY A 180 10.75 2.06 -6.53
C GLY A 180 12.13 1.99 -5.87
N ASP A 181 12.55 0.80 -5.43
CA ASP A 181 13.89 0.58 -4.87
C ASP A 181 14.98 0.95 -5.86
N ILE A 182 14.82 0.63 -7.15
CA ILE A 182 15.76 0.98 -8.23
C ILE A 182 15.80 2.49 -8.41
N VAL A 183 14.64 3.17 -8.46
CA VAL A 183 14.61 4.64 -8.58
C VAL A 183 15.31 5.30 -7.40
N LEU A 184 15.07 4.81 -6.19
CA LEU A 184 15.67 5.33 -4.96
C LEU A 184 17.19 5.07 -4.89
N SER A 185 17.63 3.90 -5.34
CA SER A 185 19.03 3.48 -5.33
C SER A 185 19.83 3.92 -6.56
N SER A 186 19.19 4.46 -7.60
CA SER A 186 19.83 4.83 -8.87
C SER A 186 20.94 5.89 -8.74
N HIS A 187 20.93 6.67 -7.66
CA HIS A 187 21.93 7.69 -7.35
C HIS A 187 23.04 7.17 -6.43
N THR A 188 22.99 5.90 -6.02
CA THR A 188 23.99 5.26 -5.16
C THR A 188 24.77 4.24 -5.98
N SER A 189 26.08 4.19 -5.82
CA SER A 189 27.00 3.31 -6.58
C SER A 189 26.88 1.81 -6.22
N THR A 190 25.80 1.40 -5.54
CA THR A 190 25.63 0.04 -5.02
C THR A 190 24.40 -0.64 -5.65
N VAL A 191 24.56 -1.11 -6.89
CA VAL A 191 23.55 -1.90 -7.64
C VAL A 191 23.07 -3.15 -6.88
N SER A 192 23.90 -3.70 -5.98
CA SER A 192 23.59 -4.93 -5.24
C SER A 192 22.49 -4.81 -4.18
N ARG A 193 21.84 -3.64 -4.01
CA ARG A 193 20.83 -3.41 -2.97
C ARG A 193 19.48 -2.88 -3.45
N SER A 194 19.22 -2.85 -4.77
CA SER A 194 17.96 -2.38 -5.37
C SER A 194 16.73 -3.29 -5.17
N PHE A 195 16.77 -4.26 -4.24
CA PHE A 195 15.72 -5.27 -4.03
C PHE A 195 15.27 -5.37 -2.56
N PHE A 196 15.47 -4.35 -1.75
CA PHE A 196 15.15 -4.39 -0.32
C PHE A 196 13.65 -4.57 -0.02
N SER A 197 12.77 -4.24 -0.97
CA SER A 197 11.33 -4.47 -0.85
C SER A 197 10.93 -5.95 -0.97
N MET A 198 11.65 -6.76 -1.76
CA MET A 198 11.26 -8.15 -2.03
C MET A 198 11.13 -9.01 -0.76
N PRO A 199 12.12 -9.02 0.16
CA PRO A 199 12.01 -9.77 1.40
C PRO A 199 10.75 -9.42 2.21
N PHE A 200 10.39 -8.14 2.28
CA PHE A 200 9.20 -7.69 3.02
C PHE A 200 7.91 -8.32 2.48
N PHE A 201 7.72 -8.34 1.15
CA PHE A 201 6.52 -8.91 0.53
C PHE A 201 6.48 -10.43 0.64
N LEU A 202 7.61 -11.11 0.41
CA LEU A 202 7.68 -12.58 0.56
C LEU A 202 7.42 -13.03 2.00
N LEU A 203 7.89 -12.25 2.99
CA LEU A 203 7.60 -12.51 4.40
C LEU A 203 6.10 -12.49 4.70
N GLN A 204 5.28 -11.71 3.99
CA GLN A 204 3.83 -11.70 4.20
C GLN A 204 3.19 -13.04 3.79
N ALA A 205 3.62 -13.64 2.68
CA ALA A 205 3.13 -14.95 2.25
C ALA A 205 3.49 -16.03 3.27
N PHE A 206 4.70 -15.96 3.83
CA PHE A 206 5.14 -16.84 4.90
C PHE A 206 4.30 -16.67 6.18
N ALA A 207 4.08 -15.42 6.61
CA ALA A 207 3.27 -15.10 7.79
C ALA A 207 1.85 -15.65 7.67
N ILE A 208 1.24 -15.51 6.49
CA ILE A 208 -0.10 -16.01 6.21
C ILE A 208 -0.13 -17.55 6.26
N THR A 209 0.92 -18.22 5.78
CA THR A 209 1.01 -19.68 5.83
C THR A 209 1.10 -20.17 7.29
N LEU A 210 1.90 -19.49 8.12
CA LEU A 210 1.97 -19.77 9.55
C LEU A 210 0.64 -19.48 10.26
N GLU A 211 0.03 -18.32 9.99
CA GLU A 211 -1.27 -17.93 10.53
C GLU A 211 -2.35 -18.97 10.22
N ASP A 212 -2.44 -19.42 8.97
CA ASP A 212 -3.39 -20.43 8.55
C ASP A 212 -3.15 -21.78 9.25
N MET A 213 -1.89 -22.16 9.45
CA MET A 213 -1.54 -23.37 10.20
C MET A 213 -2.04 -23.27 11.65
N PHE A 214 -1.80 -22.14 12.34
CA PHE A 214 -2.30 -21.95 13.70
C PHE A 214 -3.83 -21.93 13.78
N ILE A 215 -4.50 -21.27 12.85
CA ILE A 215 -5.96 -21.24 12.77
C ILE A 215 -6.50 -22.65 12.51
N TRP A 216 -5.84 -23.44 11.66
CA TRP A 216 -6.21 -24.83 11.39
C TRP A 216 -6.06 -25.71 12.65
N ILE A 217 -4.94 -25.61 13.38
CA ILE A 217 -4.73 -26.32 14.65
C ILE A 217 -5.79 -25.93 15.67
N ALA A 218 -6.05 -24.63 15.84
CA ALA A 218 -7.09 -24.12 16.76
C ALA A 218 -8.48 -24.67 16.40
N GLY A 219 -8.79 -24.78 15.10
CA GLY A 219 -10.01 -25.43 14.61
C GLY A 219 -10.09 -26.91 14.99
N ARG A 220 -8.98 -27.66 14.90
CA ARG A 220 -8.90 -29.07 15.35
C ARG A 220 -9.08 -29.23 16.86
N LEU A 221 -8.73 -28.20 17.63
CA LEU A 221 -8.94 -28.11 19.08
C LEU A 221 -10.34 -27.56 19.45
N ASN A 222 -11.25 -27.40 18.49
CA ASN A 222 -12.60 -26.86 18.69
C ASN A 222 -12.64 -25.42 19.28
N VAL A 223 -11.60 -24.62 19.06
CA VAL A 223 -11.60 -23.20 19.43
C VAL A 223 -12.59 -22.47 18.51
N LYS A 224 -13.68 -21.97 19.11
CA LYS A 224 -14.70 -21.21 18.36
C LYS A 224 -14.24 -19.77 18.12
N SER A 225 -14.58 -19.23 16.95
CA SER A 225 -14.38 -17.80 16.70
C SER A 225 -15.31 -16.99 17.62
N ASN A 226 -14.71 -16.11 18.40
CA ASN A 226 -15.38 -15.18 19.30
C ASN A 226 -14.62 -13.84 19.36
N LEU A 227 -15.07 -12.91 20.19
CA LEU A 227 -14.43 -11.61 20.35
C LEU A 227 -12.94 -11.74 20.75
N TRP A 228 -12.60 -12.61 21.70
CA TRP A 228 -11.23 -12.82 22.17
C TRP A 228 -10.30 -13.35 21.08
N THR A 229 -10.77 -14.27 20.23
CA THR A 229 -9.99 -14.74 19.08
C THR A 229 -9.73 -13.62 18.06
N ARG A 230 -10.64 -12.64 17.94
CA ARG A 230 -10.43 -11.46 17.10
C ARG A 230 -9.44 -10.49 17.74
N VAL A 231 -9.54 -10.24 19.04
CA VAL A 231 -8.58 -9.41 19.78
C VAL A 231 -7.17 -10.00 19.66
N LEU A 232 -7.01 -11.30 19.87
CA LEU A 232 -5.75 -12.01 19.68
C LEU A 232 -5.22 -11.84 18.25
N GLY A 233 -6.11 -11.95 17.25
CA GLY A 233 -5.77 -11.70 15.86
C GLY A 233 -5.27 -10.27 15.60
N TYR A 234 -5.91 -9.25 16.18
CA TYR A 234 -5.43 -7.87 16.09
C TYR A 234 -4.06 -7.67 16.74
N VAL A 235 -3.85 -8.27 17.91
CA VAL A 235 -2.54 -8.26 18.58
C VAL A 235 -1.48 -8.91 17.69
N TRP A 236 -1.80 -10.05 17.08
CA TRP A 236 -0.92 -10.74 16.13
C TRP A 236 -0.57 -9.86 14.92
N VAL A 237 -1.57 -9.23 14.30
CA VAL A 237 -1.36 -8.32 13.15
C VAL A 237 -0.49 -7.12 13.55
N ALA A 238 -0.78 -6.49 14.69
CA ALA A 238 0.00 -5.37 15.20
C ALA A 238 1.44 -5.77 15.52
N ALA A 239 1.64 -6.93 16.13
CA ALA A 239 2.97 -7.46 16.44
C ALA A 239 3.77 -7.77 15.17
N TRP A 240 3.13 -8.42 14.19
CA TRP A 240 3.77 -8.77 12.92
C TRP A 240 4.23 -7.52 12.16
N PHE A 241 3.34 -6.54 11.98
CA PHE A 241 3.69 -5.31 11.27
C PHE A 241 4.64 -4.42 12.07
N GLY A 242 4.49 -4.35 13.40
CA GLY A 242 5.43 -3.64 14.27
C GLY A 242 6.85 -4.22 14.24
N TRP A 243 7.01 -5.48 13.85
CA TRP A 243 8.33 -6.09 13.65
C TRP A 243 8.87 -5.90 12.23
N CYS A 244 8.09 -6.20 11.18
CA CYS A 244 8.62 -6.22 9.82
C CYS A 244 8.62 -4.85 9.10
N VAL A 245 7.71 -3.94 9.44
CA VAL A 245 7.61 -2.63 8.76
C VAL A 245 8.76 -1.70 9.12
N PRO A 246 9.23 -1.59 10.37
CA PRO A 246 10.35 -0.70 10.69
C PRO A 246 11.62 -1.00 9.90
N GLU A 247 11.94 -2.28 9.68
CA GLU A 247 13.10 -2.65 8.86
C GLU A 247 12.90 -2.27 7.39
N PHE A 248 11.69 -2.43 6.87
CA PHE A 248 11.34 -1.97 5.53
C PHE A 248 11.47 -0.44 5.40
N VAL A 249 10.96 0.31 6.38
CA VAL A 249 11.04 1.78 6.43
C VAL A 249 12.48 2.26 6.56
N LYS A 250 13.25 1.65 7.45
CA LYS A 250 14.68 1.96 7.65
C LYS A 250 15.45 1.85 6.34
N ASN A 251 15.18 0.80 5.57
CA ASN A 251 15.79 0.64 4.25
C ASN A 251 15.36 1.76 3.30
N GLN A 252 14.07 2.10 3.23
CA GLN A 252 13.61 3.23 2.40
C GLN A 252 14.23 4.57 2.80
N VAL A 253 14.23 4.90 4.09
CA VAL A 253 14.83 6.14 4.61
C VAL A 253 16.31 6.18 4.26
N ARG A 254 17.07 5.11 4.57
CA ARG A 254 18.51 5.05 4.32
C ARG A 254 18.89 5.29 2.86
N TRP A 255 18.07 4.84 1.91
CA TRP A 255 18.33 5.01 0.48
C TRP A 255 17.70 6.27 -0.11
N GLY A 256 16.66 6.81 0.53
CA GLY A 256 15.99 8.04 0.12
C GLY A 256 16.63 9.32 0.65
N ASP A 257 17.41 9.24 1.73
CA ASP A 257 18.12 10.38 2.33
C ASP A 257 19.41 10.73 1.56
N ASN A 258 19.28 10.92 0.25
CA ASN A 258 20.29 11.64 -0.53
C ASN A 258 19.97 13.15 -0.41
N GLU A 259 20.90 13.92 0.16
CA GLU A 259 20.76 15.37 0.35
C GLU A 259 20.29 16.10 -0.94
N ALA A 260 20.67 15.60 -2.12
CA ALA A 260 20.24 16.15 -3.42
C ALA A 260 18.71 16.24 -3.62
N TRP A 261 17.95 15.24 -3.19
CA TRP A 261 16.48 15.21 -3.37
C TRP A 261 15.73 15.95 -2.26
N ARG A 262 16.34 16.13 -1.09
CA ARG A 262 15.77 16.93 0.00
C ARG A 262 15.68 18.41 -0.39
N TRP A 263 16.46 18.88 -1.37
CA TRP A 263 16.51 20.29 -1.81
C TRP A 263 15.77 20.56 -3.13
N GLU A 264 15.77 19.64 -4.10
CA GLU A 264 15.11 19.85 -5.41
C GLU A 264 13.57 19.84 -5.36
N CYS A 265 12.95 19.05 -4.48
CA CYS A 265 11.48 19.01 -4.37
C CYS A 265 10.86 20.23 -3.68
N TYR A 266 11.66 21.12 -3.07
CA TYR A 266 11.17 22.26 -2.29
C TYR A 266 11.49 23.63 -2.89
N GLY A 267 12.06 23.69 -4.10
CA GLY A 267 12.22 24.95 -4.84
C GLY A 267 13.07 26.01 -4.14
N LEU A 268 13.98 25.61 -3.25
CA LEU A 268 14.91 26.50 -2.58
C LEU A 268 16.31 25.86 -2.60
N GLU A 269 17.09 26.16 -3.63
CA GLU A 269 18.53 25.92 -3.61
C GLU A 269 19.19 26.96 -2.69
N PHE A 270 19.72 26.52 -1.55
CA PHE A 270 20.83 27.22 -0.90
C PHE A 270 22.07 26.35 -1.03
N SER A 271 22.92 26.68 -2.01
CA SER A 271 24.27 26.11 -2.11
C SER A 271 25.13 26.70 -0.99
N ALA A 272 25.39 25.90 0.04
CA ALA A 272 26.44 26.19 1.00
C ALA A 272 27.73 25.52 0.52
N SER A 273 28.52 26.23 -0.28
CA SER A 273 29.90 25.83 -0.54
C SER A 273 30.73 26.03 0.74
N HIS A 274 31.60 25.06 1.04
CA HIS A 274 32.59 25.13 2.12
C HIS A 274 33.63 26.23 1.85
N ALA A 275 33.22 27.49 1.92
CA ALA A 275 34.07 28.68 2.01
C ALA A 275 33.18 29.93 2.15
N GLY A 276 32.52 30.12 3.30
CA GLY A 276 32.20 31.41 3.92
C GLY A 276 31.77 32.62 3.06
N ALA A 277 31.08 32.45 1.93
CA ALA A 277 30.59 33.57 1.12
C ALA A 277 29.19 33.25 0.56
N ILE A 278 28.19 33.97 1.07
CA ILE A 278 26.82 33.93 0.53
C ILE A 278 26.83 34.72 -0.77
N GLY A 279 26.81 34.02 -1.91
CA GLY A 279 26.64 34.61 -3.23
C GLY A 279 25.39 34.07 -3.91
N ILE A 280 24.44 34.95 -4.25
CA ILE A 280 23.27 34.61 -5.07
C ILE A 280 23.71 34.68 -6.53
N GLN A 281 23.85 33.54 -7.20
CA GLN A 281 24.06 33.48 -8.65
C GLN A 281 22.75 33.10 -9.34
N TYR A 282 22.16 34.04 -10.07
CA TYR A 282 21.14 33.73 -11.08
C TYR A 282 21.85 33.25 -12.35
N ARG A 283 21.66 31.99 -12.74
CA ARG A 283 21.89 31.56 -14.12
C ARG A 283 20.55 31.45 -14.83
N GLY A 284 20.33 32.36 -15.77
CA GLY A 284 19.28 32.24 -16.78
C GLY A 284 19.56 31.06 -17.70
N VAL A 285 18.49 30.34 -18.03
CA VAL A 285 18.48 29.22 -18.98
C VAL A 285 18.55 29.79 -20.40
N CYS A 286 19.54 29.32 -21.18
CA CYS A 286 19.41 29.11 -22.62
C CYS A 286 19.32 27.60 -22.84
#